data_AF-A0A972JAY7-F1
#
_entry.id   AF-A0A972JAY7-F1
#
_cell.length_a   1.000
_cell.length_b   1.000
_cell.length_c   1.000
_cell.angle_alpha   90.00
_cell.angle_beta   90.00
_cell.angle_gamma   90.00
#
_symmetry.space_group_name_H-M   'P 1'
#
loop_
_entity.id
_entity.type
_entity.pdbx_description
1 polymer ?
#
loop_
_entity_poly.entity_id
_entity_poly.type
_entity_poly.pdbx_seq_one_letter_code
_entity_poly.pdbx_strand_id
1 'polypeptide(L)' 'ADRCGFARSYMSRIERGGANPSLDAIEVLADALGVKMATLFADEHESETGDL' A
#
# COMPACT_ATOMS: atom_id res chain seq x y z
N ALA A 1 1.07 -12.57 -2.10
CA ALA A 1 2.40 -12.88 -1.56
C ALA A 1 3.37 -13.15 -2.71
N ASP A 2 3.06 -14.12 -3.57
CA ASP A 2 3.98 -14.58 -4.61
C ASP A 2 4.34 -13.52 -5.66
N ARG A 3 3.40 -12.61 -6.00
CA ARG A 3 3.64 -11.52 -6.97
C ARG A 3 4.62 -10.45 -6.49
N CYS A 4 4.85 -10.34 -5.18
CA CYS A 4 5.73 -9.34 -4.56
C CYS A 4 6.92 -9.98 -3.81
N GLY A 5 7.05 -11.31 -3.83
CA GLY A 5 8.14 -12.02 -3.16
C GLY A 5 8.10 -11.98 -1.62
N PHE A 6 7.03 -11.45 -1.02
CA PHE A 6 6.91 -11.35 0.44
C PHE A 6 6.39 -12.63 1.07
N ALA A 7 6.95 -13.00 2.22
CA ALA A 7 6.43 -14.08 3.05
C ALA A 7 4.99 -13.78 3.50
N ARG A 8 4.14 -14.81 3.54
CA ARG A 8 2.73 -14.68 3.97
C ARG A 8 2.58 -14.07 5.37
N SER A 9 3.49 -14.39 6.29
CA SER A 9 3.53 -13.81 7.64
C SER A 9 3.85 -12.32 7.64
N TYR A 10 4.69 -11.86 6.71
CA TYR A 10 5.02 -10.44 6.56
C TYR A 10 3.81 -9.64 6.06
N MET A 11 3.12 -10.14 5.03
CA MET A 11 1.88 -9.53 4.52
C MET A 11 0.83 -9.40 5.62
N SER A 12 0.60 -10.46 6.39
CA SER A 12 -0.35 -10.43 7.51
C SER A 12 -0.01 -9.38 8.58
N ARG A 13 1.28 -9.03 8.77
CA ARG A 13 1.65 -7.95 9.68
C ARG A 13 1.39 -6.58 9.06
N ILE A 14 1.69 -6.39 7.78
CA ILE A 14 1.41 -5.14 7.06
C ILE A 14 -0.08 -4.81 7.13
N GLU A 15 -0.95 -5.78 6.82
CA GLU A 15 -2.41 -5.61 6.84
C GLU A 15 -2.98 -5.26 8.22
N ARG A 16 -2.31 -5.69 9.30
CA ARG A 16 -2.72 -5.41 10.68
C ARG A 16 -2.02 -4.19 11.29
N GLY A 17 -1.24 -3.45 10.51
CA GLY A 17 -0.40 -2.35 11.01
C GLY A 17 0.74 -2.79 11.93
N GLY A 18 1.04 -4.08 11.99
CA GLY A 18 2.08 -4.69 12.83
C GLY A 18 3.47 -4.75 12.18
N ALA A 19 3.68 -4.08 11.05
CA ALA A 19 4.95 -3.98 10.36
C ALA A 19 5.19 -2.54 9.88
N ASN A 20 6.46 -2.12 9.90
CA ASN A 20 6.93 -0.90 9.25
C ASN A 20 7.75 -1.29 8.00
N PRO A 21 7.10 -1.46 6.83
CA PRO A 21 7.82 -1.77 5.59
C PRO A 21 8.75 -0.64 5.16
N SER A 22 9.88 -0.98 4.53
CA SER A 22 10.75 0.01 3.90
C SER A 22 10.11 0.60 2.65
N LEU A 23 10.62 1.73 2.16
CA LEU A 23 10.15 2.33 0.90
C LEU A 23 10.28 1.36 -0.28
N ASP A 24 11.41 0.65 -0.39
CA ASP A 24 11.60 -0.38 -1.42
C ASP A 24 10.52 -1.48 -1.36
N ALA A 25 10.11 -1.88 -0.15
CA ALA A 25 9.07 -2.88 0.01
C ALA A 25 7.69 -2.34 -0.42
N ILE A 26 7.43 -1.06 -0.18
CA ILE A 26 6.20 -0.37 -0.61
C ILE A 26 6.18 -0.19 -2.14
N GLU A 27 7.32 0.07 -2.77
CA GLU A 27 7.44 0.14 -4.23
C GLU A 27 7.13 -1.22 -4.87
N VAL A 28 7.73 -2.31 -4.35
CA VAL A 28 7.43 -3.67 -4.81
C VAL A 28 5.94 -4.04 -4.63
N LEU A 29 5.30 -3.58 -3.54
CA LEU A 29 3.86 -3.74 -3.36
C LEU A 29 3.09 -2.97 -4.44
N ALA A 30 3.40 -1.69 -4.65
CA ALA A 30 2.73 -0.85 -5.64
C ALA A 30 2.83 -1.44 -7.06
N ASP A 31 4.02 -1.89 -7.45
CA ASP A 31 4.27 -2.55 -8.73
C ASP A 31 3.49 -3.85 -8.88
N ALA A 32 3.47 -4.69 -7.84
CA ALA A 32 2.70 -5.92 -7.84
C ALA A 32 1.18 -5.67 -7.90
N LEU A 33 0.70 -4.55 -7.34
CA LEU A 33 -0.69 -4.11 -7.41
C LEU A 33 -1.01 -3.36 -8.71
N GLY A 34 0.00 -2.91 -9.47
CA GLY A 34 -0.18 -2.10 -10.68
C GLY A 34 -0.66 -0.67 -10.41
N VAL A 35 -0.39 -0.14 -9.22
CA VAL A 35 -0.77 1.22 -8.80
C VAL A 35 0.47 2.07 -8.58
N LYS A 36 0.30 3.40 -8.52
CA LYS A 36 1.40 4.30 -8.15
C LYS A 36 1.67 4.17 -6.66
N MET A 37 2.94 4.18 -6.26
CA MET A 37 3.35 4.18 -4.84
C MET A 37 2.64 5.26 -4.03
N ALA A 38 2.49 6.46 -4.59
CA ALA A 38 1.79 7.58 -3.94
C ALA A 38 0.33 7.28 -3.56
N THR A 39 -0.35 6.38 -4.30
CA THR A 39 -1.73 5.97 -4.00
C THR A 39 -1.81 5.18 -2.69
N LEU A 40 -0.73 4.50 -2.28
CA LEU A 40 -0.67 3.79 -0.99
C LEU A 40 -0.52 4.73 0.22
N PHE A 41 -0.20 6.00 -0.03
CA PHE A 41 -0.03 7.04 0.99
C PHE A 41 -1.10 8.14 0.90
N ALA A 42 -2.05 8.02 -0.03
CA ALA A 42 -3.16 8.96 -0.10
C ALA A 42 -4.16 8.62 1.02
N ASP A 43 -4.52 9.61 1.83
CA ASP A 43 -5.65 9.47 2.75
C ASP A 43 -6.96 9.46 1.93
N GLU A 44 -7.95 8.70 2.41
CA GLU A 44 -9.31 8.65 1.84
C GLU A 44 -10.12 9.96 2.03
N HIS A 45 -9.44 11.10 2.22
CA HIS A 45 -10.10 12.41 2.22
C HIS A 45 -10.37 12.88 0.77
N GLU A 46 -11.30 12.18 0.10
CA GLU A 46 -12.15 12.83 -0.89
C GLU A 46 -12.93 13.93 -0.17
N SER A 47 -12.40 15.15 -0.22
CA SER A 47 -13.21 16.32 0.08
C SER A 47 -14.24 16.40 -1.03
N GLU A 48 -15.51 16.22 -0.67
CA GLU A 48 -16.66 16.59 -1.48
C GLU A 48 -16.46 18.02 -2.01
N THR A 49 -15.90 18.16 -3.21
CA THR A 49 -16.08 19.36 -4.03
C THR A 49 -17.34 19.10 -4.84
N GLY A 50 -18.47 19.10 -4.13
CA GLY A 50 -19.78 19.26 -4.72
C GLY A 50 -20.03 20.76 -4.85
N ASP A 51 -20.37 21.16 -6.07
CA ASP A 51 -20.54 22.52 -6.59
C ASP A 51 -21.23 23.56 -5.68
N LEU A 52 -20.85 24.81 -5.98
CA LEU A 52 -21.41 26.11 -5.56
C LEU A 52 -22.94 26.17 -5.47
#